data_AF-Q39CM3-F1
#
_entry.id   AF-Q39CM3-F1
#
_cell.length_a   1.000
_cell.length_b   1.000
_cell.length_c   1.000
_cell.angle_alpha   90.00
_cell.angle_beta   90.00
_cell.angle_gamma   90.00
#
_symmetry.space_group_name_H-M   'P 1'
#
loop_
_entity.id
_entity.type
_entity.pdbx_description
1 polymer ?
#
loop_
_entity_poly.entity_id
_entity_poly.type
_entity_poly.pdbx_seq_one_letter_code
_entity_poly.pdbx_strand_id
1 'polypeptide(L)'
;MIKQDEVRSALADVRSGLAYFERVLDTVDTGNGPISRGHIDLVGALMIRGSVDVWYRGEYIAVPFRRLSEWFRNPMTITAERHLVDEATIRRWADREIDESGGTMDLPCNHPGCRRVRTLAFYGPQEMQAAEVKSASAMWYCHRHRLLAWQSQKALGDDHVTALKRVHDLPGCSRQQLGAKKSDTDFLVSLGLLSMSTHNAHIGGRSLAFYLTDEGQRYVLKFST
;
A
#
# COMPACT_ATOMS: atom_id res chain seq x y z
N MET A 1 -17.66 -13.85 1.78
CA MET A 1 -18.42 -14.36 2.95
C MET A 1 -17.56 -14.06 4.16
N ILE A 2 -18.02 -13.20 5.06
CA ILE A 2 -17.29 -12.76 6.26
C ILE A 2 -16.74 -14.00 6.96
N LYS A 3 -15.45 -14.06 7.30
CA LYS A 3 -15.03 -14.93 8.40
C LYS A 3 -15.37 -14.21 9.70
N GLN A 4 -16.66 -14.19 10.06
CA GLN A 4 -17.09 -13.77 11.41
C GLN A 4 -16.28 -14.52 12.48
N ASP A 5 -15.76 -15.69 12.11
CA ASP A 5 -14.96 -16.57 12.93
C ASP A 5 -13.56 -16.01 13.23
N GLU A 6 -12.91 -15.24 12.36
CA GLU A 6 -11.62 -14.60 12.66
C GLU A 6 -11.78 -13.48 13.69
N VAL A 7 -12.83 -12.66 13.54
CA VAL A 7 -13.18 -11.64 14.54
C VAL A 7 -13.51 -12.32 15.86
N ARG A 8 -14.39 -13.33 15.85
CA ARG A 8 -14.74 -14.08 17.08
C ARG A 8 -13.52 -14.74 17.74
N SER A 9 -12.59 -15.28 16.96
CA SER A 9 -11.35 -15.87 17.47
C SER A 9 -10.50 -14.82 18.17
N ALA A 10 -10.22 -13.70 17.51
CA ALA A 10 -9.44 -12.61 18.11
C ALA A 10 -10.11 -12.07 19.38
N LEU A 11 -11.45 -11.91 19.38
CA LEU A 11 -12.19 -11.50 20.58
C LEU A 11 -12.09 -12.55 21.71
N ALA A 12 -12.13 -13.84 21.37
CA ALA A 12 -12.01 -14.92 22.34
C ALA A 12 -10.61 -14.98 22.97
N ASP A 13 -9.56 -14.77 22.17
CA ASP A 13 -8.16 -14.74 22.63
C ASP A 13 -7.93 -13.59 23.61
N VAL A 14 -8.41 -12.38 23.26
CA VAL A 14 -8.31 -11.21 24.15
C VAL A 14 -9.11 -11.43 25.43
N ARG A 15 -10.34 -11.94 25.35
CA ARG A 15 -11.16 -12.24 26.55
C ARG A 15 -10.50 -13.26 27.45
N SER A 16 -9.90 -14.30 26.88
CA SER A 16 -9.20 -15.35 27.63
C SER A 16 -7.95 -14.79 28.31
N GLY A 17 -7.19 -13.95 27.61
CA GLY A 17 -6.03 -13.25 28.17
C GLY A 17 -6.41 -12.32 29.33
N LEU A 18 -7.49 -11.54 29.17
CA LEU A 18 -7.99 -10.64 30.24
C LEU A 18 -8.50 -11.41 31.45
N ALA A 19 -9.27 -12.48 31.26
CA ALA A 19 -9.77 -13.29 32.37
C ALA A 19 -8.62 -13.99 33.11
N TYR A 20 -7.57 -14.39 32.41
CA TYR A 20 -6.35 -14.89 33.04
C TYR A 20 -5.62 -13.79 33.81
N PHE A 21 -5.52 -12.60 33.24
CA PHE A 21 -4.90 -11.44 33.88
C PHE A 21 -5.62 -11.02 35.17
N GLU A 22 -6.95 -10.96 35.15
CA GLU A 22 -7.79 -10.67 36.31
C GLU A 22 -7.53 -11.68 37.44
N ARG A 23 -7.51 -12.99 37.14
CA ARG A 23 -7.16 -14.02 38.12
C ARG A 23 -5.77 -13.83 38.74
N VAL A 24 -4.77 -13.43 37.95
CA VAL A 24 -3.42 -13.17 38.46
C VAL A 24 -3.42 -11.98 39.39
N LEU A 25 -4.12 -10.89 39.06
CA LEU A 25 -4.26 -9.73 39.94
C LEU A 25 -4.96 -10.08 41.26
N ASP A 26 -6.05 -10.83 41.22
CA ASP A 26 -6.76 -11.29 42.42
C ASP A 26 -5.87 -12.15 43.32
N THR A 27 -5.02 -12.99 42.72
CA THR A 27 -4.07 -13.84 43.42
C THR A 27 -2.95 -13.01 44.08
N VAL A 28 -2.49 -11.93 43.42
CA VAL A 28 -1.54 -10.96 44.00
C VAL A 28 -2.16 -10.21 45.18
N ASP A 29 -3.38 -9.70 45.02
CA ASP A 29 -4.06 -8.87 46.02
C ASP A 29 -4.44 -9.68 47.28
N THR A 30 -4.90 -10.91 47.10
CA THR A 30 -5.26 -11.81 48.22
C THR A 30 -4.06 -12.50 48.86
N GLY A 31 -2.85 -12.38 48.30
CA GLY A 31 -1.63 -13.03 48.80
C GLY A 31 -1.65 -14.57 48.74
N ASN A 32 -2.65 -15.16 48.06
CA ASN A 32 -2.90 -16.59 48.06
C ASN A 32 -2.46 -17.23 46.73
N GLY A 33 -1.21 -17.67 46.65
CA GLY A 33 -0.75 -18.58 45.60
C GLY A 33 0.66 -18.28 45.08
N PRO A 34 1.41 -19.30 44.61
CA PRO A 34 2.72 -19.09 44.01
C PRO A 34 2.58 -18.54 42.58
N ILE A 35 2.65 -17.22 42.43
CA ILE A 35 2.76 -16.57 41.12
C ILE A 35 4.25 -16.42 40.79
N SER A 36 4.67 -16.85 39.59
CA SER A 36 6.07 -16.70 39.21
C SER A 36 6.42 -15.22 38.99
N ARG A 37 7.65 -14.83 39.35
CA ARG A 37 8.16 -13.45 39.17
C ARG A 37 8.02 -12.96 37.73
N GLY A 38 8.24 -13.84 36.75
CA GLY A 38 8.05 -13.51 35.33
C GLY A 38 6.61 -13.15 34.95
N HIS A 39 5.59 -13.66 35.66
CA HIS A 39 4.20 -13.24 35.44
C HIS A 39 3.94 -11.84 36.00
N ILE A 40 4.51 -11.51 37.17
CA ILE A 40 4.41 -10.16 37.74
C ILE A 40 5.10 -9.14 36.81
N ASP A 41 6.27 -9.50 36.26
CA ASP A 41 6.99 -8.65 35.31
C ASP A 41 6.19 -8.47 33.99
N LEU A 42 5.54 -9.52 33.49
CA LEU A 42 4.66 -9.44 32.31
C LEU A 42 3.44 -8.54 32.57
N VAL A 43 2.78 -8.70 33.71
CA VAL A 43 1.64 -7.87 34.12
C VAL A 43 2.05 -6.42 34.27
N GLY A 44 3.18 -6.17 34.94
CA GLY A 44 3.76 -4.83 35.08
C GLY A 44 4.08 -4.20 33.71
N ALA A 45 4.68 -4.96 32.80
CA ALA A 45 4.97 -4.49 31.44
C ALA A 45 3.70 -4.13 30.66
N LEU A 46 2.65 -4.95 30.74
CA LEU A 46 1.35 -4.67 30.10
C LEU A 46 0.68 -3.42 30.69
N MET A 47 0.69 -3.27 32.01
CA MET A 47 0.13 -2.10 32.70
C MET A 47 0.88 -0.81 32.34
N ILE A 48 2.21 -0.85 32.27
CA ILE A 48 3.05 0.28 31.85
C ILE A 48 2.76 0.63 30.38
N ARG A 49 2.62 -0.37 29.51
CA ARG A 49 2.33 -0.18 28.09
C ARG A 49 0.92 0.33 27.83
N GLY A 50 -0.02 0.07 28.74
CA GLY A 50 -1.40 0.57 28.68
C GLY A 50 -2.22 0.06 27.48
N SER A 51 -1.79 -1.03 26.86
CA SER A 51 -2.39 -1.61 25.65
C SER A 51 -2.13 -3.11 25.56
N VAL A 52 -2.97 -3.79 24.78
CA VAL A 52 -2.82 -5.20 24.41
C VAL A 52 -2.57 -5.30 22.90
N ASP A 53 -1.61 -6.13 22.49
CA ASP A 53 -1.43 -6.46 21.08
C ASP A 53 -2.42 -7.55 20.68
N VAL A 54 -3.16 -7.30 19.61
CA VAL A 54 -4.17 -8.22 19.07
C VAL A 54 -3.80 -8.57 17.64
N TRP A 55 -3.79 -9.87 17.31
CA TRP A 55 -3.68 -10.30 15.92
C TRP A 55 -5.03 -10.10 15.24
N TYR A 56 -5.08 -9.21 14.26
CA TYR A 56 -6.30 -8.89 13.53
C TYR A 56 -5.94 -8.66 12.05
N ARG A 57 -6.47 -9.53 11.18
CA ARG A 57 -6.30 -9.44 9.71
C ARG A 57 -4.84 -9.35 9.26
N GLY A 58 -4.05 -10.34 9.64
CA GLY A 58 -2.65 -10.46 9.20
C GLY A 58 -1.67 -9.50 9.87
N GLU A 59 -2.12 -8.65 10.81
CA GLU A 59 -1.25 -7.74 11.54
C GLU A 59 -1.50 -7.72 13.06
N TYR A 60 -0.47 -7.35 13.82
CA TYR A 60 -0.60 -7.03 15.25
C TYR A 60 -1.02 -5.57 15.45
N ILE A 61 -2.17 -5.37 16.08
CA ILE A 61 -2.72 -4.06 16.44
C ILE A 61 -2.63 -3.86 17.95
N ALA A 62 -1.93 -2.79 18.36
CA ALA A 62 -1.91 -2.36 19.76
C ALA A 62 -3.22 -1.62 20.09
N VAL A 63 -4.06 -2.23 20.92
CA VAL A 63 -5.34 -1.67 21.37
C VAL A 63 -5.17 -1.12 22.78
N PRO A 64 -5.32 0.20 23.00
CA PRO A 64 -5.26 0.79 24.35
C PRO A 64 -6.34 0.22 25.26
N PHE A 65 -6.03 -0.09 26.52
CA PHE A 65 -7.01 -0.66 27.46
C PHE A 65 -8.28 0.19 27.58
N ARG A 66 -8.14 1.53 27.57
CA ARG A 66 -9.27 2.48 27.62
C ARG A 66 -10.22 2.40 26.42
N ARG A 67 -9.78 1.82 25.29
CA ARG A 67 -10.56 1.65 24.06
C ARG A 67 -10.89 0.19 23.77
N LEU A 68 -10.58 -0.71 24.69
CA LEU A 68 -10.77 -2.14 24.46
C LEU A 68 -12.25 -2.49 24.30
N SER A 69 -13.13 -1.86 25.08
CA SER A 69 -14.59 -2.01 24.95
C SER A 69 -15.14 -1.48 23.61
N GLU A 70 -14.57 -0.40 23.10
CA GLU A 70 -14.86 0.14 21.77
C GLU A 70 -14.40 -0.82 20.68
N TRP A 71 -13.19 -1.35 20.81
CA TRP A 71 -12.63 -2.35 19.89
C TRP A 71 -13.50 -3.62 19.85
N PHE A 72 -13.95 -4.13 21.00
CA PHE A 72 -14.84 -5.29 21.07
C PHE A 72 -16.17 -5.07 20.33
N ARG A 73 -16.66 -3.83 20.29
CA ARG A 73 -17.91 -3.46 19.60
C ARG A 73 -17.71 -3.25 18.11
N ASN A 74 -16.64 -2.55 17.73
CA ASN A 74 -16.29 -2.26 16.35
C ASN A 74 -14.76 -2.24 16.17
N PRO A 75 -14.13 -3.38 15.81
CA PRO A 75 -12.69 -3.41 15.60
C PRO A 75 -12.25 -2.54 14.42
N MET A 76 -13.17 -2.21 13.51
CA MET A 76 -12.89 -1.41 12.31
C MET A 76 -12.53 0.03 12.65
N THR A 77 -13.09 0.62 13.70
CA THR A 77 -12.84 2.04 14.07
C THR A 77 -11.36 2.27 14.40
N ILE A 78 -10.80 1.43 15.28
CA ILE A 78 -9.39 1.56 15.69
C ILE A 78 -8.45 1.18 14.53
N THR A 79 -8.81 0.18 13.72
CA THR A 79 -8.04 -0.16 12.51
C THR A 79 -8.05 0.99 11.50
N ALA A 80 -9.20 1.65 11.29
CA ALA A 80 -9.35 2.78 10.39
C ALA A 80 -8.46 3.96 10.80
N GLU A 81 -8.46 4.30 12.09
CA GLU A 81 -7.58 5.34 12.64
C GLU A 81 -6.10 5.03 12.47
N ARG A 82 -5.69 3.78 12.75
CA ARG A 82 -4.28 3.36 12.58
C ARG A 82 -3.81 3.49 11.13
N HIS A 83 -4.69 3.16 10.18
CA HIS A 83 -4.39 3.26 8.76
C HIS A 83 -4.73 4.62 8.16
N LEU A 84 -5.17 5.60 8.96
CA LEU A 84 -5.55 6.95 8.50
C LEU A 84 -6.56 6.93 7.33
N VAL A 85 -7.53 6.02 7.38
CA VAL A 85 -8.61 5.89 6.40
C VAL A 85 -9.97 5.86 7.11
N ASP A 86 -11.06 5.95 6.36
CA ASP A 86 -12.40 5.78 6.92
C ASP A 86 -12.76 4.30 7.14
N GLU A 87 -13.75 4.03 8.00
CA GLU A 87 -14.24 2.67 8.26
C GLU A 87 -14.79 1.98 7.01
N ALA A 88 -15.34 2.75 6.07
CA ALA A 88 -15.88 2.21 4.82
C ALA A 88 -14.76 1.60 3.95
N THR A 89 -13.58 2.21 3.98
CA THR A 89 -12.38 1.76 3.26
C THR A 89 -11.82 0.50 3.91
N ILE A 90 -11.76 0.43 5.25
CA ILE A 90 -11.40 -0.82 5.94
C ILE A 90 -12.38 -1.93 5.60
N ARG A 91 -13.69 -1.64 5.51
CA ARG A 91 -14.71 -2.63 5.12
C ARG A 91 -14.51 -3.13 3.69
N ARG A 92 -14.28 -2.23 2.74
CA ARG A 92 -13.99 -2.62 1.34
C ARG A 92 -12.69 -3.41 1.21
N TRP A 93 -11.65 -3.04 1.97
CA TRP A 93 -10.40 -3.78 2.03
C TRP A 93 -10.61 -5.18 2.59
N ALA A 94 -11.35 -5.27 3.68
CA ALA A 94 -11.74 -6.51 4.32
C ALA A 94 -12.51 -7.48 3.40
N ASP A 95 -13.28 -6.95 2.45
CA ASP A 95 -14.03 -7.73 1.47
C ASP A 95 -13.19 -8.17 0.27
N ARG A 96 -12.03 -7.54 0.04
CA ARG A 96 -11.15 -7.74 -1.13
C ARG A 96 -9.85 -8.47 -0.83
N GLU A 97 -9.54 -8.67 0.44
CA GLU A 97 -8.40 -9.44 0.92
C GLU A 97 -8.57 -10.92 0.52
N ILE A 98 -7.64 -11.46 -0.27
CA ILE A 98 -7.61 -12.88 -0.64
C ILE A 98 -6.53 -13.55 0.20
N ASP A 99 -6.94 -14.42 1.12
CA ASP A 99 -6.09 -15.35 1.86
C ASP A 99 -4.78 -14.71 2.39
N GLU A 100 -4.91 -13.63 3.16
CA GLU A 100 -3.81 -12.98 3.91
C GLU A 100 -2.63 -12.44 3.05
N SER A 101 -2.77 -12.43 1.71
CA SER A 101 -1.65 -12.18 0.78
C SER A 101 -1.75 -10.88 -0.03
N GLY A 102 -2.73 -10.04 0.30
CA GLY A 102 -3.04 -8.79 -0.40
C GLY A 102 -4.27 -8.93 -1.31
N GLY A 103 -4.67 -7.81 -1.93
CA GLY A 103 -5.76 -7.78 -2.89
C GLY A 103 -5.31 -7.21 -4.23
N THR A 104 -6.16 -7.39 -5.24
CA THR A 104 -5.90 -6.93 -6.60
C THR A 104 -7.04 -6.10 -7.18
N MET A 105 -6.71 -5.16 -8.03
CA MET A 105 -7.65 -4.36 -8.81
C MET A 105 -7.22 -4.28 -10.27
N ASP A 106 -8.19 -4.26 -11.19
CA ASP A 106 -7.89 -4.20 -12.61
C ASP A 106 -7.96 -2.76 -13.13
N LEU A 107 -6.88 -2.30 -13.74
CA LEU A 107 -6.83 -1.06 -14.51
C LEU A 107 -7.03 -1.39 -16.01
N PRO A 108 -8.20 -1.11 -16.60
CA PRO A 108 -8.48 -1.45 -18.00
C PRO A 108 -7.69 -0.57 -18.97
N CYS A 109 -7.42 -1.10 -20.16
CA CYS A 109 -6.82 -0.32 -21.23
C CYS A 109 -7.83 0.72 -21.76
N ASN A 110 -7.43 1.98 -21.87
CA ASN A 110 -8.27 3.06 -22.39
C ASN A 110 -8.53 3.01 -23.91
N HIS A 111 -8.00 2.02 -24.63
CA HIS A 111 -8.30 1.87 -26.06
C HIS A 111 -9.69 1.24 -26.26
N PRO A 112 -10.59 1.84 -27.06
CA PRO A 112 -11.94 1.32 -27.28
C PRO A 112 -11.95 -0.14 -27.74
N GLY A 113 -12.77 -0.98 -27.09
CA GLY A 113 -12.88 -2.40 -27.40
C GLY A 113 -11.71 -3.27 -26.92
N CYS A 114 -10.68 -2.71 -26.29
CA CYS A 114 -9.61 -3.50 -25.71
C CYS A 114 -10.05 -4.16 -24.39
N ARG A 115 -9.84 -5.48 -24.27
CA ARG A 115 -10.12 -6.24 -23.04
C ARG A 115 -8.89 -6.48 -22.15
N ARG A 116 -7.74 -5.87 -22.49
CA ARG A 116 -6.54 -6.01 -21.66
C ARG A 116 -6.69 -5.18 -20.40
N VAL A 117 -6.30 -5.77 -19.28
CA VAL A 117 -6.24 -5.12 -17.97
C VAL A 117 -4.80 -5.19 -17.44
N ARG A 118 -4.45 -4.24 -16.58
CA ARG A 118 -3.26 -4.28 -15.75
C ARG A 118 -3.69 -4.48 -14.31
N THR A 119 -3.18 -5.51 -13.68
CA THR A 119 -3.41 -5.77 -12.26
C THR A 119 -2.62 -4.77 -11.40
N LEU A 120 -3.31 -4.11 -10.49
CA LEU A 120 -2.81 -3.29 -9.41
C LEU A 120 -2.90 -4.12 -8.12
N ALA A 121 -1.76 -4.47 -7.53
CA ALA A 121 -1.73 -5.15 -6.23
C ALA A 121 -1.71 -4.12 -5.10
N PHE A 122 -2.33 -4.47 -3.98
CA PHE A 122 -2.31 -3.69 -2.74
C PHE A 122 -2.24 -4.63 -1.54
N TYR A 123 -1.51 -4.24 -0.50
CA TYR A 123 -1.29 -5.03 0.71
C TYR A 123 -1.88 -4.38 1.96
N GLY A 124 -2.44 -3.18 1.84
CA GLY A 124 -3.10 -2.48 2.92
C GLY A 124 -4.22 -1.56 2.43
N PRO A 125 -5.02 -1.01 3.35
CA PRO A 125 -6.19 -0.20 3.01
C PRO A 125 -5.83 1.12 2.32
N GLN A 126 -4.71 1.75 2.66
CA GLN A 126 -4.22 2.96 1.98
C GLN A 126 -3.84 2.66 0.51
N GLU A 127 -3.11 1.57 0.30
CA GLU A 127 -2.72 1.13 -1.05
C GLU A 127 -3.95 0.73 -1.87
N MET A 128 -4.94 0.08 -1.24
CA MET A 128 -6.21 -0.23 -1.88
C MET A 128 -6.93 1.06 -2.31
N GLN A 129 -7.02 2.06 -1.44
CA GLN A 129 -7.65 3.33 -1.76
C GLN A 129 -6.93 4.03 -2.94
N ALA A 130 -5.60 4.02 -2.94
CA ALA A 130 -4.82 4.53 -4.08
C ALA A 130 -5.10 3.73 -5.36
N ALA A 131 -5.22 2.41 -5.26
CA ALA A 131 -5.58 1.54 -6.38
C ALA A 131 -7.02 1.79 -6.87
N GLU A 132 -7.99 2.06 -5.98
CA GLU A 132 -9.37 2.44 -6.30
C GLU A 132 -9.39 3.72 -7.13
N VAL A 133 -8.73 4.77 -6.64
CA VAL A 133 -8.61 6.04 -7.36
C VAL A 133 -7.95 5.82 -8.72
N LYS A 134 -6.83 5.09 -8.75
CA LYS A 134 -6.10 4.81 -9.99
C LYS A 134 -6.94 4.01 -10.98
N SER A 135 -7.65 2.98 -10.53
CA SER A 135 -8.51 2.16 -11.39
C SER A 135 -9.68 2.96 -11.98
N ALA A 136 -10.19 3.96 -11.26
CA ALA A 136 -11.34 4.74 -11.68
C ALA A 136 -11.00 5.85 -12.67
N SER A 137 -9.83 6.48 -12.54
CA SER A 137 -9.50 7.69 -13.30
C SER A 137 -8.22 7.62 -14.13
N ALA A 138 -7.31 6.68 -13.86
CA ALA A 138 -6.02 6.71 -14.50
C ALA A 138 -6.08 6.28 -15.96
N MET A 139 -5.27 6.92 -16.79
CA MET A 139 -5.07 6.50 -18.17
C MET A 139 -3.97 5.44 -18.25
N TRP A 140 -4.30 4.29 -18.83
CA TRP A 140 -3.36 3.24 -19.16
C TRP A 140 -3.62 2.65 -20.54
N TYR A 141 -2.55 2.47 -21.30
CA TYR A 141 -2.60 1.77 -22.57
C TYR A 141 -1.71 0.53 -22.51
N CYS A 142 -2.26 -0.62 -22.91
CA CYS A 142 -1.48 -1.83 -23.05
C CYS A 142 -0.37 -1.67 -24.11
N HIS A 143 0.62 -2.57 -24.11
CA HIS A 143 1.72 -2.53 -25.07
C HIS A 143 1.26 -2.44 -26.54
N ARG A 144 0.14 -3.08 -26.89
CA ARG A 144 -0.39 -3.06 -28.27
C ARG A 144 -0.96 -1.70 -28.67
N HIS A 145 -1.50 -0.94 -27.72
CA HIS A 145 -2.29 0.27 -28.02
C HIS A 145 -1.59 1.57 -27.63
N ARG A 146 -0.53 1.53 -26.81
CA ARG A 146 0.21 2.74 -26.40
C ARG A 146 0.75 3.56 -27.58
N LEU A 147 1.26 2.91 -28.64
CA LEU A 147 1.75 3.61 -29.82
C LEU A 147 0.59 4.23 -30.64
N LEU A 148 -0.52 3.51 -30.79
CA LEU A 148 -1.69 4.03 -31.49
C LEU A 148 -2.28 5.25 -30.79
N ALA A 149 -2.44 5.18 -29.46
CA ALA A 149 -2.91 6.31 -28.66
C ALA A 149 -2.02 7.55 -28.83
N TRP A 150 -0.70 7.36 -28.86
CA TRP A 150 0.24 8.44 -29.17
C TRP A 150 0.06 9.01 -30.58
N GLN A 151 -0.04 8.14 -31.59
CA GLN A 151 -0.13 8.57 -32.98
C GLN A 151 -1.45 9.30 -33.29
N SER A 152 -2.58 8.81 -32.74
CA SER A 152 -3.90 9.38 -33.03
C SER A 152 -4.25 10.60 -32.17
N GLN A 153 -3.85 10.59 -30.90
CA GLN A 153 -4.35 11.56 -29.90
C GLN A 153 -3.23 12.27 -29.14
N LYS A 154 -1.95 11.92 -29.39
CA LYS A 154 -0.82 12.36 -28.55
C LYS A 154 -1.03 12.05 -27.07
N ALA A 155 -1.76 10.97 -26.78
CA ALA A 155 -2.06 10.53 -25.44
C ALA A 155 -1.00 9.56 -24.93
N LEU A 156 -0.63 9.72 -23.66
CA LEU A 156 0.21 8.79 -22.91
C LEU A 156 -0.57 8.26 -21.70
N GLY A 157 -0.14 7.12 -21.18
CA GLY A 157 -0.64 6.67 -19.88
C GLY A 157 -0.04 7.50 -18.74
N ASP A 158 -0.71 7.56 -17.61
CA ASP A 158 -0.32 8.43 -16.50
C ASP A 158 1.06 8.10 -15.95
N ASP A 159 1.41 6.80 -15.86
CA ASP A 159 2.74 6.37 -15.43
C ASP A 159 3.85 6.90 -16.37
N HIS A 160 3.57 7.03 -17.67
CA HIS A 160 4.50 7.62 -18.64
C HIS A 160 4.62 9.13 -18.44
N VAL A 161 3.51 9.82 -18.19
CA VAL A 161 3.51 11.26 -17.89
C VAL A 161 4.26 11.54 -16.59
N THR A 162 4.03 10.75 -15.53
CA THR A 162 4.75 10.86 -14.26
C THR A 162 6.24 10.63 -14.46
N ALA A 163 6.66 9.66 -15.28
CA ALA A 163 8.07 9.44 -15.59
C ALA A 163 8.69 10.66 -16.28
N LEU A 164 8.02 11.27 -17.26
CA LEU A 164 8.50 12.49 -17.93
C LEU A 164 8.61 13.67 -16.96
N LYS A 165 7.61 13.88 -16.07
CA LYS A 165 7.66 14.90 -15.02
C LYS A 165 8.84 14.68 -14.06
N ARG A 166 9.15 13.45 -13.68
CA ARG A 166 10.34 13.15 -12.85
C ARG A 166 11.65 13.48 -13.58
N VAL A 167 11.75 13.21 -14.88
CA VAL A 167 12.94 13.62 -15.66
C VAL A 167 13.03 15.14 -15.78
N HIS A 168 11.90 15.84 -15.91
CA HIS A 168 11.85 17.29 -15.90
C HIS A 168 12.43 17.86 -14.59
N ASP A 169 11.97 17.32 -13.46
CA ASP A 169 12.36 17.81 -12.13
C ASP A 169 13.77 17.38 -11.72
N LEU A 170 14.23 16.22 -12.23
CA LEU A 170 15.56 15.67 -12.00
C LEU A 170 16.19 15.16 -13.31
N PRO A 171 16.75 16.06 -14.15
CA PRO A 171 17.42 15.67 -15.39
C PRO A 171 18.64 14.78 -15.12
N GLY A 172 18.87 13.79 -15.98
CA GLY A 172 19.98 12.84 -15.85
C GLY A 172 19.74 11.73 -14.83
N CYS A 173 18.53 11.59 -14.32
CA CYS A 173 18.17 10.52 -13.39
C CYS A 173 18.26 9.13 -14.05
N SER A 174 18.51 8.14 -13.20
CA SER A 174 18.53 6.73 -13.57
C SER A 174 17.12 6.14 -13.67
N ARG A 175 17.01 5.00 -14.36
CA ARG A 175 15.74 4.24 -14.43
C ARG A 175 15.17 3.91 -13.04
N GLN A 176 16.03 3.61 -12.07
CA GLN A 176 15.62 3.31 -10.70
C GLN A 176 15.00 4.53 -10.02
N GLN A 177 15.61 5.70 -10.16
CA GLN A 177 15.07 6.96 -9.64
C GLN A 177 13.73 7.33 -10.32
N LEU A 178 13.54 6.93 -11.58
CA LEU A 178 12.25 7.10 -12.27
C LEU A 178 11.17 6.14 -11.77
N GLY A 179 11.51 5.02 -11.14
CA GLY A 179 10.56 3.96 -10.80
C GLY A 179 9.86 3.37 -12.04
N ALA A 180 10.50 3.45 -13.21
CA ALA A 180 9.92 3.03 -14.50
C ALA A 180 10.50 1.69 -14.96
N LYS A 181 9.70 0.88 -15.65
CA LYS A 181 10.21 -0.35 -16.28
C LYS A 181 11.01 0.00 -17.53
N LYS A 182 11.95 -0.86 -17.92
CA LYS A 182 12.73 -0.69 -19.16
C LYS A 182 11.82 -0.51 -20.37
N SER A 183 10.74 -1.30 -20.47
CA SER A 183 9.76 -1.20 -21.56
C SER A 183 9.06 0.16 -21.66
N ASP A 184 8.97 0.90 -20.55
CA ASP A 184 8.36 2.23 -20.51
C ASP A 184 9.38 3.29 -20.93
N THR A 185 10.62 3.22 -20.43
CA THR A 185 11.69 4.12 -20.85
C THR A 185 12.02 3.95 -22.32
N ASP A 186 12.12 2.72 -22.82
CA ASP A 186 12.44 2.44 -24.22
C ASP A 186 11.31 2.93 -25.14
N PHE A 187 10.05 2.84 -24.69
CA PHE A 187 8.92 3.39 -25.42
C PHE A 187 8.99 4.92 -25.50
N LEU A 188 9.21 5.61 -24.38
CA LEU A 188 9.34 7.07 -24.37
C LEU A 188 10.53 7.57 -25.20
N VAL A 189 11.65 6.83 -25.21
CA VAL A 189 12.78 7.09 -26.11
C VAL A 189 12.37 6.89 -27.57
N SER A 190 11.63 5.82 -27.90
CA SER A 190 11.15 5.56 -29.27
C SER A 190 10.18 6.62 -29.79
N LEU A 191 9.46 7.30 -28.89
CA LEU A 191 8.61 8.44 -29.23
C LEU A 191 9.40 9.75 -29.42
N GLY A 192 10.70 9.76 -29.12
CA GLY A 192 11.53 10.95 -29.13
C GLY A 192 11.24 11.91 -27.98
N LEU A 193 10.63 11.45 -26.88
CA LEU A 193 10.34 12.28 -25.69
C LEU A 193 11.46 12.23 -24.65
N LEU A 194 12.22 11.13 -24.65
CA LEU A 194 13.41 10.96 -23.84
C LEU A 194 14.63 10.73 -24.73
N SER A 195 15.77 11.25 -24.27
CA SER A 195 17.10 10.82 -24.72
C SER A 195 17.77 10.05 -23.59
N MET A 196 18.63 9.11 -23.98
CA MET A 196 19.35 8.23 -23.05
C MET A 196 20.85 8.41 -23.29
N SER A 197 21.57 8.77 -22.23
CA SER A 197 23.03 8.86 -22.24
C SER A 197 23.63 7.75 -21.39
N THR A 198 24.68 7.11 -21.89
CA THR A 198 25.49 6.18 -21.09
C THR A 198 26.60 6.96 -20.42
N HIS A 199 26.57 7.07 -19.09
CA HIS A 199 27.76 7.53 -18.39
C HIS A 199 28.78 6.39 -18.35
N ASN A 200 29.99 6.66 -18.86
CA ASN A 200 31.17 5.86 -18.57
C ASN A 200 31.55 6.11 -17.11
N ALA A 201 30.81 5.51 -16.17
CA ALA A 201 31.29 5.39 -14.81
C ALA A 201 32.53 4.51 -14.87
N HIS A 202 33.69 5.13 -14.67
CA HIS A 202 34.93 4.41 -14.43
C HIS A 202 34.64 3.35 -13.35
N ILE A 203 34.84 2.09 -13.72
CA ILE A 203 34.70 0.89 -12.88
C ILE A 203 33.24 0.42 -12.69
N GLY A 204 32.80 -0.48 -13.59
CA GLY A 204 31.92 -1.60 -13.22
C GLY A 204 30.42 -1.53 -13.54
N GLY A 205 29.87 -0.40 -14.02
CA GLY A 205 28.44 -0.36 -14.37
C GLY A 205 28.07 0.73 -15.38
N ARG A 206 27.46 0.34 -16.51
CA ARG A 206 26.82 1.29 -17.43
C ARG A 206 25.52 1.78 -16.81
N SER A 207 25.59 2.90 -16.08
CA SER A 207 24.39 3.59 -15.62
C SER A 207 23.80 4.42 -16.77
N LEU A 208 22.51 4.24 -17.01
CA LEU A 208 21.75 5.02 -17.99
C LEU A 208 21.20 6.26 -17.32
N ALA A 209 21.47 7.42 -17.90
CA ALA A 209 20.89 8.70 -17.51
C ALA A 209 19.85 9.13 -18.55
N PHE A 210 18.69 9.58 -18.08
CA PHE A 210 17.58 10.01 -18.93
C PHE A 210 17.42 11.53 -18.90
N TYR A 211 17.19 12.12 -20.07
CA TYR A 211 16.93 13.55 -20.24
C TYR A 211 15.71 13.74 -21.13
N LEU A 212 14.95 14.80 -20.91
CA LEU A 212 13.91 15.19 -21.86
C LEU A 212 14.54 15.70 -23.14
N THR A 213 13.91 15.41 -24.27
CA THR A 213 14.15 16.12 -25.53
C THR A 213 13.34 17.42 -25.55
N ASP A 214 13.53 18.26 -26.56
CA ASP A 214 12.69 19.45 -26.76
C ASP A 214 11.20 19.11 -26.90
N GLU A 215 10.88 17.98 -27.54
CA GLU A 215 9.51 17.48 -27.64
C GLU A 215 9.00 17.01 -26.28
N GLY A 216 9.83 16.28 -25.51
CA GLY A 216 9.50 15.86 -24.15
C GLY A 216 9.24 17.04 -23.22
N GLN A 217 10.05 18.10 -23.32
CA GLN A 217 9.91 19.33 -22.55
C GLN A 217 8.58 20.02 -22.88
N ARG A 218 8.28 20.21 -24.18
CA ARG A 218 6.99 20.79 -24.62
C ARG A 218 5.80 19.96 -24.15
N TYR A 219 5.93 18.63 -24.19
CA TYR A 219 4.87 17.75 -23.72
C TYR A 219 4.60 17.93 -22.22
N VAL A 220 5.63 17.90 -21.38
CA VAL A 220 5.48 18.06 -19.92
C VAL A 220 4.83 19.41 -19.59
N LEU A 221 5.28 20.50 -20.21
CA LEU A 221 4.74 21.84 -19.97
C LEU A 221 3.25 21.95 -20.28
N LYS A 222 2.76 21.24 -21.32
CA LYS A 222 1.33 21.20 -21.67
C LYS A 222 0.46 20.49 -20.62
N PHE A 223 1.05 19.61 -19.80
CA PHE A 223 0.34 18.83 -18.77
C PHE A 223 0.68 19.28 -17.34
N SER A 224 1.35 20.42 -17.20
CA SER A 224 1.67 21.06 -15.91
C SER A 224 0.84 22.33 -15.65
N THR A 225 -0.03 22.70 -16.59
CA THR A 225 -1.13 23.67 -16.44
C THR A 225 -2.44 22.95 -16.21
#